data_AF-A0AAV6I4A5-F1
#
_entry.id   AF-A0AAV6I4A5-F1
#
_cell.length_a   1.000
_cell.length_b   1.000
_cell.length_c   1.000
_cell.angle_alpha   90.00
_cell.angle_beta   90.00
_cell.angle_gamma   90.00
#
_symmetry.space_group_name_H-M   'P 1'
#
loop_
_entity.id
_entity.type
_entity.pdbx_description
1 polymer ?
#
loop_
_entity_poly.entity_id
_entity_poly.type
_entity_poly.pdbx_seq_one_letter_code
_entity_poly.pdbx_strand_id
1 'polypeptide(L)'
;MCGSRWVFLSSNLQNYSNISKRVLEAREELVCVQARLFTSPVDEDLCTEEKLLVQKYIELRNAEESFIKQRSRVKWLALGDWGPQHEIFSPEAMHSQSQDTIVSFQNDAGVILEDPGEVKCDILAYYQCCWVPLLLTK
;
A
#
# COMPACT_ATOMS: atom_id res chain seq x y z
N MET A 1 43.88 0.76 2.71
CA MET A 1 42.87 1.31 3.66
C MET A 1 41.48 0.99 3.12
N CYS A 2 40.95 -0.19 3.44
CA CYS A 2 39.63 -0.68 3.00
C CYS A 2 38.69 -0.71 4.22
N GLY A 3 38.17 0.45 4.63
CA GLY A 3 37.31 0.56 5.84
C GLY A 3 35.91 1.11 5.57
N SER A 4 35.70 1.83 4.47
CA SER A 4 34.52 2.70 4.34
C SER A 4 33.31 2.04 3.69
N ARG A 5 33.48 0.92 2.97
CA ARG A 5 32.40 0.29 2.20
C ARG A 5 31.42 -0.52 3.07
N TRP A 6 31.89 -1.09 4.18
CA TRP A 6 31.06 -1.94 5.06
C TRP A 6 30.19 -1.14 6.03
N VAL A 7 30.66 0.02 6.48
CA VAL A 7 29.93 0.89 7.44
C VAL A 7 28.67 1.49 6.81
N PHE A 8 28.72 1.84 5.52
CA PHE A 8 27.53 2.36 4.82
C PHE A 8 26.46 1.31 4.61
N LEU A 9 26.85 0.06 4.31
CA LEU A 9 25.86 -0.99 4.02
C LEU A 9 25.08 -1.41 5.27
N SER A 10 25.74 -1.49 6.44
CA SER A 10 25.08 -1.84 7.70
C SER A 10 24.09 -0.76 8.17
N SER A 11 24.44 0.53 8.03
CA SER A 11 23.55 1.64 8.37
C SER A 11 22.31 1.71 7.48
N ASN A 12 22.46 1.47 6.17
CA ASN A 12 21.33 1.44 5.24
C ASN A 12 20.36 0.28 5.52
N LEU A 13 20.89 -0.90 5.88
CA LEU A 13 20.07 -2.06 6.21
C LEU A 13 19.25 -1.85 7.50
N GLN A 14 19.88 -1.28 8.53
CA GLN A 14 19.20 -0.93 9.77
C GLN A 14 18.13 0.14 9.53
N ASN A 15 18.43 1.16 8.72
CA ASN A 15 17.46 2.20 8.39
C ASN A 15 16.24 1.63 7.63
N TYR A 16 16.46 0.72 6.67
CA TYR A 16 15.36 0.02 5.98
C TYR A 16 14.48 -0.77 6.95
N SER A 17 15.10 -1.59 7.82
CA SER A 17 14.33 -2.36 8.82
C SER A 17 13.50 -1.47 9.74
N ASN A 18 14.01 -0.28 10.06
CA ASN A 18 13.29 0.70 10.87
C ASN A 18 12.10 1.29 10.11
N ILE A 19 12.28 1.66 8.84
CA ILE A 19 11.21 2.20 7.99
C ILE A 19 10.10 1.16 7.78
N SER A 20 10.45 -0.08 7.42
CA SER A 20 9.46 -1.15 7.21
C SER A 20 8.71 -1.50 8.51
N LYS A 21 9.39 -1.49 9.66
CA LYS A 21 8.73 -1.67 10.96
C LYS A 21 7.71 -0.56 11.25
N ARG A 22 8.09 0.70 11.01
CA ARG A 22 7.21 1.87 11.21
C ARG A 22 6.01 1.86 10.25
N VAL A 23 6.21 1.41 9.02
CA VAL A 23 5.14 1.22 8.04
C VAL A 23 4.14 0.16 8.53
N LEU A 24 4.64 -0.97 9.04
CA LEU A 24 3.80 -2.05 9.57
C LEU A 24 3.00 -1.57 10.79
N GLU A 25 3.66 -0.91 11.74
CA GLU A 25 3.01 -0.35 12.94
C GLU A 25 1.92 0.67 12.55
N ALA A 26 2.20 1.59 11.63
CA ALA A 26 1.20 2.55 11.14
C ALA A 26 0.02 1.88 10.43
N ARG A 27 0.25 0.76 9.72
CA ARG A 27 -0.83 -0.02 9.10
C ARG A 27 -1.71 -0.70 10.14
N GLU A 28 -1.11 -1.30 11.17
CA GLU A 28 -1.85 -1.95 12.25
C GLU A 28 -2.68 -0.95 13.04
N GLU A 29 -2.12 0.23 13.35
CA GLU A 29 -2.84 1.36 13.96
C GLU A 29 -4.05 1.76 13.10
N LEU A 30 -3.84 1.95 11.79
CA LEU A 30 -4.89 2.34 10.86
C LEU A 30 -6.03 1.31 10.82
N VAL A 31 -5.70 0.01 10.70
CA VAL A 31 -6.69 -1.07 10.66
C VAL A 31 -7.52 -1.10 11.94
N CYS A 32 -6.90 -0.87 13.11
CA CYS A 32 -7.61 -0.83 14.38
C CYS A 32 -8.62 0.33 14.43
N VAL A 33 -8.24 1.53 13.97
CA VAL A 33 -9.14 2.68 13.95
C VAL A 33 -10.26 2.50 12.92
N GLN A 34 -9.96 1.96 11.74
CA GLN A 34 -10.96 1.65 10.73
C GLN A 34 -11.97 0.60 11.21
N ALA A 35 -11.54 -0.41 11.96
CA ALA A 35 -12.44 -1.39 12.58
C ALA A 35 -13.36 -0.74 13.64
N ARG A 36 -12.85 0.22 14.42
CA ARG A 36 -13.65 0.99 15.39
C ARG A 36 -14.68 1.88 14.67
N LEU A 37 -14.28 2.57 13.61
CA LEU A 37 -15.17 3.39 12.78
C LEU A 37 -16.27 2.57 12.10
N PHE A 38 -15.98 1.34 11.69
CA PHE A 38 -16.98 0.44 11.13
C PHE A 38 -18.10 0.13 12.14
N THR A 39 -17.80 0.14 13.44
CA THR A 39 -18.77 -0.10 14.51
C THR A 39 -19.48 1.20 14.95
N SER A 40 -18.82 2.35 14.83
CA SER A 40 -19.37 3.67 15.21
C SER A 40 -19.05 4.74 14.16
N PRO A 41 -19.86 4.86 13.09
CA PRO A 41 -19.55 5.72 11.94
C PRO A 41 -19.81 7.22 12.18
N VAL A 42 -20.41 7.60 13.32
CA VAL A 42 -20.80 9.00 13.61
C VAL A 42 -19.80 9.70 14.55
N ASP A 43 -18.77 8.98 15.00
CA ASP A 43 -17.75 9.53 15.88
C ASP A 43 -16.75 10.40 15.08
N GLU A 44 -16.89 11.72 15.23
CA GLU A 44 -16.08 12.73 14.53
C GLU A 44 -14.62 12.70 14.98
N ASP A 45 -14.36 12.37 16.25
CA ASP A 45 -13.00 12.24 16.80
C ASP A 45 -12.30 11.02 16.18
N LEU A 46 -12.98 9.88 16.03
CA LEU A 46 -12.43 8.72 15.33
C LEU A 46 -12.19 8.98 13.84
N CYS A 47 -13.05 9.76 13.20
CA CYS A 47 -12.89 10.10 11.77
C CYS A 47 -11.68 11.02 11.55
N THR A 48 -11.45 11.97 12.46
CA THR A 48 -10.26 12.82 12.41
C THR A 48 -8.97 12.05 12.74
N GLU A 49 -9.02 11.14 13.72
CA GLU A 49 -7.92 10.22 14.03
C GLU A 49 -7.54 9.34 12.83
N GLU A 50 -8.53 8.75 12.15
CA GLU A 50 -8.30 7.91 10.97
C GLU A 50 -7.62 8.67 9.84
N LYS A 51 -8.09 9.88 9.51
CA LYS A 51 -7.48 10.72 8.47
C LYS A 51 -6.01 11.04 8.77
N LEU A 52 -5.68 11.32 10.03
CA LEU A 52 -4.30 11.59 10.45
C LEU A 52 -3.42 10.33 10.32
N LEU A 53 -3.95 9.17 10.69
CA LEU A 53 -3.24 7.90 10.56
C LEU A 53 -3.05 7.50 9.10
N VAL A 54 -4.04 7.73 8.23
CA VAL A 54 -3.93 7.52 6.78
C VAL A 54 -2.80 8.39 6.21
N GLN A 55 -2.78 9.68 6.55
CA GLN A 55 -1.75 10.60 6.07
C GLN A 55 -0.34 10.15 6.51
N LYS A 56 -0.19 9.79 7.79
CA LYS A 56 1.06 9.24 8.35
C LYS A 56 1.49 7.96 7.63
N TYR A 57 0.54 7.04 7.38
CA TYR A 57 0.81 5.78 6.68
C TYR A 57 1.29 6.03 5.24
N ILE A 58 0.61 6.91 4.49
CA ILE A 58 0.98 7.25 3.11
C ILE A 58 2.39 7.85 3.06
N GLU A 59 2.71 8.77 3.96
CA GLU A 59 4.05 9.38 4.04
C GLU A 59 5.14 8.33 4.29
N LEU A 60 4.90 7.40 5.22
CA LEU A 60 5.83 6.31 5.51
C LEU A 60 5.99 5.35 4.34
N ARG A 61 4.90 5.00 3.65
CA ARG A 61 4.94 4.16 2.44
C ARG A 61 5.70 4.81 1.30
N ASN A 62 5.51 6.10 1.08
CA ASN A 62 6.25 6.85 0.06
C ASN A 62 7.76 6.90 0.37
N ALA A 63 8.13 7.03 1.65
CA ALA A 63 9.51 6.98 2.08
C ALA A 63 10.13 5.58 1.88
N GLU A 64 9.40 4.52 2.21
CA GLU A 64 9.80 3.13 1.97
C GLU A 64 10.00 2.86 0.47
N GLU A 65 9.05 3.25 -0.36
CA GLU A 65 9.13 3.07 -1.81
C GLU A 65 10.33 3.83 -2.41
N SER A 66 10.56 5.07 -1.96
CA SER A 66 11.70 5.88 -2.38
C SER A 66 13.04 5.21 -2.02
N PHE A 67 13.13 4.62 -0.83
CA PHE A 67 14.31 3.88 -0.41
C PHE A 67 14.54 2.64 -1.28
N ILE A 68 13.48 1.86 -1.56
CA ILE A 68 13.56 0.68 -2.43
C ILE A 68 14.01 1.07 -3.85
N LYS A 69 13.45 2.16 -4.40
CA LYS A 69 13.86 2.71 -5.70
C LYS A 69 15.34 3.10 -5.73
N GLN A 70 15.83 3.77 -4.68
CA GLN A 70 17.25 4.12 -4.54
C GLN A 70 18.14 2.87 -4.52
N ARG A 71 17.77 1.85 -3.73
CA ARG A 71 18.53 0.59 -3.63
C ARG A 71 18.60 -0.12 -4.98
N SER A 72 17.47 -0.22 -5.67
CA SER A 72 17.40 -0.75 -7.04
C SER A 72 18.30 0.04 -7.98
N ARG A 73 18.26 1.39 -7.95
CA ARG A 73 19.11 2.24 -8.80
C ARG A 73 20.61 2.03 -8.54
N VAL A 74 21.03 1.92 -7.28
CA VAL A 74 22.43 1.62 -6.93
C VAL A 74 22.83 0.25 -7.47
N LYS A 75 21.95 -0.75 -7.34
CA LYS A 75 22.16 -2.10 -7.91
C LYS A 75 22.29 -2.04 -9.45
N TRP A 76 21.42 -1.29 -10.12
CA TRP A 76 21.46 -1.04 -11.56
C TRP A 76 22.80 -0.43 -12.00
N LEU A 77 23.24 0.64 -11.34
CA LEU A 77 24.52 1.29 -11.67
C LEU A 77 25.73 0.40 -11.41
N ALA A 78 25.65 -0.52 -10.44
CA ALA A 78 26.73 -1.43 -10.10
C ALA A 78 26.89 -2.61 -11.09
N LEU A 79 25.80 -3.07 -11.70
CA LEU A 79 25.81 -4.22 -12.62
C LEU A 79 26.21 -3.85 -14.06
N GLY A 80 26.07 -2.59 -14.48
CA GLY A 80 26.47 -2.13 -15.81
C GLY A 80 25.69 -2.79 -16.97
N ASP A 81 26.14 -2.53 -18.21
CA ASP A 81 25.41 -2.86 -19.46
C ASP A 81 25.52 -4.34 -19.93
N TRP A 82 26.11 -5.22 -19.12
CA TRP A 82 26.38 -6.62 -19.48
C TRP A 82 25.42 -7.62 -18.80
N GLY A 83 24.12 -7.50 -19.09
CA GLY A 83 23.05 -8.53 -18.99
C GLY A 83 22.84 -9.34 -17.67
N PRO A 84 21.81 -10.21 -17.62
CA PRO A 84 20.45 -10.03 -18.13
C PRO A 84 19.60 -9.22 -17.13
N GLN A 85 18.67 -8.44 -17.65
CA GLN A 85 17.80 -7.49 -16.93
C GLN A 85 16.86 -8.12 -15.86
N HIS A 86 16.95 -9.44 -15.62
CA HIS A 86 16.00 -10.23 -14.84
C HIS A 86 16.30 -10.27 -13.33
N GLU A 87 17.54 -10.10 -12.89
CA GLU A 87 17.90 -10.14 -11.45
C GLU A 87 17.75 -8.80 -10.72
N ILE A 88 17.40 -7.73 -11.44
CA ILE A 88 17.48 -6.36 -10.93
C ILE A 88 16.18 -5.92 -10.25
N PHE A 89 15.06 -6.56 -10.60
CA PHE A 89 13.80 -6.33 -9.90
C PHE A 89 13.86 -6.98 -8.52
N SER A 90 13.65 -6.18 -7.47
CA SER A 90 13.47 -6.75 -6.13
C SER A 90 12.17 -7.56 -6.16
N PRO A 91 12.18 -8.87 -5.83
CA PRO A 91 10.97 -9.70 -5.82
C PRO A 91 9.88 -9.08 -4.94
N GLU A 92 10.27 -8.41 -3.85
CA GLU A 92 9.39 -7.69 -2.93
C GLU A 92 8.65 -6.52 -3.59
N ALA A 93 9.34 -5.76 -4.46
CA ALA A 93 8.75 -4.64 -5.17
C ALA A 93 7.80 -5.10 -6.28
N MET A 94 8.18 -6.17 -7.01
CA MET A 94 7.28 -6.79 -7.99
C MET A 94 6.08 -7.44 -7.31
N HIS A 95 6.30 -8.10 -6.17
CA HIS A 95 5.24 -8.73 -5.39
C HIS A 95 4.23 -7.67 -4.91
N SER A 96 4.71 -6.55 -4.36
CA SER A 96 3.85 -5.43 -3.96
C SER A 96 3.08 -4.86 -5.16
N GLN A 97 3.77 -4.59 -6.27
CA GLN A 97 3.13 -4.09 -7.49
C GLN A 97 2.09 -5.07 -8.07
N SER A 98 2.34 -6.38 -7.98
CA SER A 98 1.40 -7.40 -8.40
C SER A 98 0.17 -7.50 -7.48
N GLN A 99 0.33 -7.27 -6.17
CA GLN A 99 -0.77 -7.25 -5.21
C GLN A 99 -1.63 -5.99 -5.34
N ASP A 100 -1.01 -4.86 -5.69
CA ASP A 100 -1.70 -3.57 -5.84
C ASP A 100 -2.44 -3.45 -7.20
N THR A 101 -2.16 -4.35 -8.14
CA THR A 101 -2.85 -4.39 -9.44
C THR A 101 -4.18 -5.12 -9.29
N ILE A 102 -5.29 -4.40 -9.44
CA ILE A 102 -6.63 -4.99 -9.52
C ILE A 102 -6.75 -5.70 -10.88
N VAL A 103 -6.56 -7.02 -10.90
CA VAL A 103 -6.61 -7.84 -12.12
C VAL A 103 -8.04 -8.32 -12.43
N SER A 104 -8.84 -8.57 -11.40
CA SER A 104 -10.20 -9.09 -11.54
C SER A 104 -11.04 -8.74 -10.32
N PHE A 105 -12.31 -8.41 -10.53
CA PHE A 105 -13.28 -8.16 -9.46
C PHE A 105 -14.35 -9.24 -9.47
N GLN A 106 -14.80 -9.72 -8.31
CA GLN A 106 -15.86 -10.72 -8.22
C GLN A 106 -17.06 -10.11 -7.50
N ASN A 107 -18.23 -10.11 -8.16
CA ASN A 107 -19.47 -9.62 -7.56
C ASN A 107 -20.06 -10.65 -6.58
N ASP A 108 -21.02 -10.21 -5.77
CA ASP A 108 -21.78 -11.06 -4.84
C ASP A 108 -22.53 -12.22 -5.53
N ALA A 109 -22.80 -12.09 -6.83
CA ALA A 109 -23.41 -13.12 -7.67
C ALA A 109 -22.40 -14.20 -8.16
N GLY A 110 -21.12 -14.07 -7.81
CA GLY A 110 -20.06 -14.99 -8.21
C GLY A 110 -19.50 -14.77 -9.62
N VAL A 111 -19.86 -13.66 -10.28
CA VAL A 111 -19.37 -13.31 -11.63
C VAL A 111 -18.04 -12.56 -11.51
N ILE A 112 -17.04 -12.97 -12.28
CA ILE A 112 -15.74 -12.30 -12.38
C ILE A 112 -15.81 -11.25 -13.49
N LEU A 113 -15.59 -10.00 -13.11
CA LEU A 113 -15.51 -8.84 -14.00
C LEU A 113 -14.04 -8.46 -14.21
N GLU A 114 -13.62 -8.47 -15.47
CA GLU A 114 -12.28 -8.04 -15.91
C GLU A 114 -12.32 -6.63 -16.54
N ASP A 115 -13.49 -6.19 -17.01
CA ASP A 115 -13.65 -4.86 -17.61
C ASP A 115 -13.78 -3.76 -16.53
N PRO A 116 -12.91 -2.73 -16.54
CA PRO A 116 -12.96 -1.64 -15.57
C PRO A 116 -14.26 -0.84 -15.58
N GLY A 117 -14.98 -0.82 -16.72
CA GLY A 117 -16.28 -0.16 -16.85
C GLY A 117 -17.37 -0.90 -16.11
N GLU A 118 -17.42 -2.23 -16.25
CA GLU A 118 -18.37 -3.10 -15.57
C GLU A 118 -18.17 -3.07 -14.04
N VAL A 119 -16.92 -3.14 -13.57
CA VAL A 119 -16.58 -3.03 -12.14
C VAL A 119 -17.09 -1.72 -11.55
N LYS A 120 -16.91 -0.60 -12.27
CA LYS A 120 -17.38 0.72 -11.81
C LYS A 120 -18.91 0.75 -11.69
N CYS A 121 -19.63 0.23 -12.67
CA CYS A 121 -21.10 0.20 -12.67
C CYS A 121 -21.64 -0.62 -11.51
N ASP A 122 -21.05 -1.79 -11.24
CA ASP A 122 -21.48 -2.67 -10.15
C ASP A 122 -21.25 -2.03 -8.78
N ILE A 123 -20.07 -1.42 -8.56
CA ILE A 123 -19.77 -0.68 -7.33
C ILE A 123 -20.78 0.47 -7.12
N LEU A 124 -21.05 1.25 -8.18
CA LEU A 124 -22.03 2.34 -8.10
C LEU A 124 -23.43 1.83 -7.79
N ALA A 125 -23.85 0.71 -8.39
CA ALA A 125 -25.14 0.08 -8.12
C ALA A 125 -25.25 -0.41 -6.67
N TYR A 126 -24.19 -1.04 -6.14
CA TYR A 126 -24.12 -1.48 -4.75
C TYR A 126 -24.31 -0.31 -3.77
N TYR A 127 -23.53 0.76 -3.94
CA TYR A 127 -23.64 1.93 -3.06
C TYR A 127 -24.98 2.65 -3.20
N GLN A 128 -25.53 2.76 -4.42
CA GLN A 128 -26.87 3.33 -4.62
C GLN A 128 -27.95 2.49 -3.92
N CYS A 129 -27.87 1.16 -4.00
CA CYS A 129 -28.84 0.27 -3.35
C CYS A 129 -28.72 0.26 -1.83
N CYS A 130 -27.52 0.36 -1.26
CA CYS A 130 -27.32 0.41 0.18
C CYS A 130 -27.66 1.78 0.80
N TRP A 131 -27.44 2.89 0.08
CA TRP A 131 -27.65 4.24 0.63
C TRP A 131 -29.09 4.74 0.54
N VAL A 132 -29.83 4.41 -0.53
CA VAL A 132 -31.17 4.98 -0.75
C VAL A 132 -32.23 4.55 0.29
N PRO A 133 -32.23 3.31 0.84
CA PRO A 133 -33.25 2.91 1.84
C PRO A 133 -33.10 3.57 3.21
N LEU A 134 -31.90 4.02 3.60
CA LEU A 134 -31.62 4.59 4.92
C LEU A 134 -32.08 6.06 5.08
N LEU A 135 -32.39 6.75 3.97
CA LEU A 135 -32.86 8.14 3.97
C LEU A 135 -34.39 8.27 3.85
N LEU A 136 -35.12 7.18 3.59
CA LEU A 136 -36.58 7.16 3.41
C LEU A 136 -37.36 6.64 4.63
N THR A 137 -36.68 6.34 5.75
CA THR A 137 -37.30 6.03 7.05
C THR A 137 -37.06 7.16 8.06
N LYS A 138 -37.39 8.39 7.68
CA LYS A 138 -37.63 9.50 8.60
C LYS A 138 -39.01 10.07 8.34
#